data_AF-A0A484DB09-F1
#
_entry.id   AF-A0A484DB09-F1
#
_cell.length_a   1.000
_cell.length_b   1.000
_cell.length_c   1.000
_cell.angle_alpha   90.00
_cell.angle_beta   90.00
_cell.angle_gamma   90.00
#
_symmetry.space_group_name_H-M   'P 1'
#
loop_
_entity.id
_entity.type
_entity.pdbx_description
1 polymer ?
#
loop_
_entity_poly.entity_id
_entity_poly.type
_entity_poly.pdbx_seq_one_letter_code
_entity_poly.pdbx_strand_id
1 'polypeptide(L)'
;MISEWVVNVSGGGDVRAGGGLLPAGPDSPPATPLDGSVRDGARDMRAHTRDSLSSRVGFSCGGVGEVCMARETLKDTFREQVCLLKLVYIKVTVRDSVYIQPYGITGSFSSTHNHRYDINCTAIYELDPVEIGKALRIKRKAIVDVDDDSTVSLTSDCQTFLKARGYNEAPVSAAERSFPLAYSLVVHKNAPMVERILHAIYAPHNIYCIHYDQKSSPAFIKAITNLARCTPNVFIASKLESVEYAHISRLNADLNCLSDLLRSEVNWKYVINLCGQDFPLKSNFELVLELKQLNGSNMLESSRPSGLKKQRFSFQHQLKNVPFEYRRMPVKTTVLKDAPPHGIEMFIGSAYFVLSQDFVNYISSSQVAKDFLAWSADTYSPDEHFWATLVRVPGVPGHIPRSKADVTDLRSKTRLVKWNYLEGNLYPACTGIHMRSVCIYGAAELRWLLNYGHWFANKFDPKVDPILIKCLEEKLMEKRQNVQT
;
A
#
# COMPACT_ATOMS: atom_id res chain seq x y z
N MET A 1 -1.14 -4.24 -6.90
CA MET A 1 -1.41 -2.79 -7.04
C MET A 1 -2.90 -2.62 -7.15
N ILE A 2 -3.63 -2.55 -6.05
CA ILE A 2 -5.08 -2.63 -6.13
C ILE A 2 -5.69 -1.62 -5.18
N SER A 3 -6.59 -0.79 -5.75
CA SER A 3 -7.37 0.31 -5.16
C SER A 3 -6.72 1.70 -5.02
N GLU A 4 -6.33 2.40 -6.10
CA GLU A 4 -6.04 3.85 -5.98
C GLU A 4 -6.25 4.67 -7.26
N TRP A 5 -7.36 5.42 -7.31
CA TRP A 5 -7.42 6.76 -7.90
C TRP A 5 -8.42 7.60 -7.08
N VAL A 6 -7.95 8.63 -6.36
CA VAL A 6 -8.81 9.72 -5.90
C VAL A 6 -8.41 11.02 -6.60
N VAL A 7 -9.44 11.73 -7.04
CA VAL A 7 -9.42 12.98 -7.80
C VAL A 7 -9.55 14.14 -6.83
N ASN A 8 -8.90 15.26 -7.19
CA ASN A 8 -8.78 16.51 -6.45
C ASN A 8 -10.12 17.27 -6.29
N VAL A 9 -10.28 17.84 -5.09
CA VAL A 9 -10.99 19.05 -4.63
C VAL A 9 -12.25 19.52 -5.39
N SER A 10 -13.36 19.55 -4.66
CA SER A 10 -14.26 20.71 -4.66
C SER A 10 -14.91 20.89 -3.28
N GLY A 11 -14.64 22.03 -2.65
CA GLY A 11 -15.17 22.36 -1.33
C GLY A 11 -14.58 23.64 -0.74
N GLY A 12 -14.49 24.71 -1.53
CA GLY A 12 -14.49 26.06 -0.96
C GLY A 12 -15.87 26.29 -0.36
N GLY A 13 -15.95 26.26 0.96
CA GLY A 13 -17.15 26.55 1.72
C GLY A 13 -16.73 27.18 3.04
N ASP A 14 -17.14 28.42 3.23
CA ASP A 14 -16.87 29.26 4.40
C ASP A 14 -16.99 28.49 5.72
N VAL A 15 -15.87 28.32 6.42
CA VAL A 15 -15.88 28.05 7.85
C VAL A 15 -15.85 29.41 8.55
N ARG A 16 -17.04 29.95 8.82
CA ARG A 16 -17.20 31.03 9.81
C ARG A 16 -16.86 30.46 11.19
N ALA A 17 -15.64 30.69 11.65
CA ALA A 17 -15.30 30.61 13.06
C ALA A 17 -15.87 31.84 13.77
N GLY A 18 -16.86 31.63 14.64
CA GLY A 18 -17.33 32.65 15.57
C GLY A 18 -16.30 32.86 16.68
N GLY A 19 -15.71 34.05 16.73
CA GLY A 19 -14.90 34.55 17.83
C GLY A 19 -15.29 36.00 18.12
N GLY A 20 -15.63 36.29 19.38
CA GLY A 20 -16.20 37.56 19.81
C GLY A 20 -15.20 38.73 19.92
N LEU A 21 -15.67 39.91 19.49
CA LEU A 21 -15.65 41.24 20.13
C LEU A 21 -14.39 41.69 20.94
N LEU A 22 -13.65 42.68 20.42
CA LEU A 22 -13.48 44.09 20.92
C LEU A 22 -12.27 44.82 20.26
N PRO A 23 -12.15 46.18 20.26
CA PRO A 23 -12.23 46.95 19.00
C PRO A 23 -11.07 47.92 18.64
N ALA A 24 -11.08 48.30 17.35
CA ALA A 24 -10.83 49.59 16.66
C ALA A 24 -9.63 50.53 16.98
N GLY A 25 -8.92 50.90 15.90
CA GLY A 25 -8.14 52.15 15.70
C GLY A 25 -7.60 52.26 14.25
N PRO A 26 -7.46 53.45 13.63
CA PRO A 26 -7.87 53.66 12.24
C PRO A 26 -6.78 54.11 11.21
N ASP A 27 -7.25 54.15 9.94
CA ASP A 27 -6.88 55.01 8.79
C ASP A 27 -5.82 54.61 7.74
N SER A 28 -6.30 54.58 6.47
CA SER A 28 -5.68 55.03 5.18
C SER A 28 -5.73 54.01 4.01
N PRO A 29 -5.88 54.45 2.72
CA PRO A 29 -6.92 53.99 1.77
C PRO A 29 -6.44 53.13 0.56
N PRO A 30 -7.35 52.72 -0.37
CA PRO A 30 -7.11 51.64 -1.33
C PRO A 30 -6.58 52.10 -2.70
N ALA A 31 -5.85 51.22 -3.39
CA ALA A 31 -5.47 51.38 -4.79
C ALA A 31 -6.45 50.63 -5.72
N THR A 32 -7.02 51.36 -6.66
CA THR A 32 -7.88 50.90 -7.75
C THR A 32 -7.11 50.23 -8.91
N PRO A 33 -7.77 49.40 -9.74
CA PRO A 33 -7.15 48.63 -10.81
C PRO A 33 -7.09 49.42 -12.13
N LEU A 34 -6.07 49.15 -12.95
CA LEU A 34 -6.00 49.66 -14.32
C LEU A 34 -6.48 48.60 -15.32
N ASP A 35 -7.58 48.96 -15.97
CA ASP A 35 -8.11 48.42 -17.21
C ASP A 35 -7.22 48.82 -18.40
N GLY A 36 -7.24 48.01 -19.46
CA GLY A 36 -6.40 48.16 -20.65
C GLY A 36 -6.73 47.11 -21.70
N SER A 37 -7.92 47.23 -22.28
CA SER A 37 -8.31 46.56 -23.53
C SER A 37 -7.50 47.09 -24.74
N VAL A 38 -7.27 46.25 -25.77
CA VAL A 38 -7.48 46.51 -27.22
C VAL A 38 -6.90 45.37 -28.09
N ARG A 39 -7.84 44.66 -28.74
CA ARG A 39 -7.97 44.14 -30.12
C ARG A 39 -6.81 43.52 -30.93
N ASP A 40 -7.19 42.37 -31.53
CA ASP A 40 -7.05 41.88 -32.91
C ASP A 40 -5.68 41.75 -33.61
N GLY A 41 -5.43 40.55 -34.14
CA GLY A 41 -4.43 40.32 -35.19
C GLY A 41 -4.11 38.85 -35.46
N ALA A 42 -4.89 38.20 -36.33
CA ALA A 42 -4.53 36.90 -36.90
C ALA A 42 -3.40 37.05 -37.95
N ARG A 43 -2.36 36.20 -37.89
CA ARG A 43 -1.66 35.63 -39.07
C ARG A 43 -0.59 34.58 -38.71
N ASP A 44 -0.88 33.37 -39.15
CA ASP A 44 -0.03 32.39 -39.84
C ASP A 44 1.47 32.71 -40.08
N MET A 45 2.38 31.82 -39.67
CA MET A 45 3.65 31.59 -40.37
C MET A 45 4.35 30.25 -40.03
N ARG A 46 4.29 29.35 -41.02
CA ARG A 46 5.29 28.41 -41.58
C ARG A 46 6.47 27.86 -40.76
N ALA A 47 6.62 26.55 -41.00
CA ALA A 47 7.78 25.70 -40.81
C ALA A 47 9.05 26.16 -41.56
N HIS A 48 10.20 25.84 -40.98
CA HIS A 48 11.48 25.76 -41.67
C HIS A 48 12.16 24.41 -41.44
N THR A 49 12.48 23.78 -42.56
CA THR A 49 13.32 22.60 -42.80
C THR A 49 14.80 22.90 -42.60
N ARG A 50 15.59 21.87 -42.25
CA ARG A 50 17.03 21.77 -42.58
C ARG A 50 17.43 20.31 -42.84
N ASP A 51 17.77 20.06 -44.10
CA ASP A 51 18.66 19.01 -44.62
C ASP A 51 20.05 19.08 -43.94
N SER A 52 21.02 18.15 -43.98
CA SER A 52 21.41 16.94 -44.73
C SER A 52 22.53 16.28 -43.86
N LEU A 53 23.06 15.06 -44.02
CA LEU A 53 23.81 14.50 -45.16
C LEU A 53 24.23 13.07 -44.75
N SER A 54 24.08 12.12 -45.69
CA SER A 54 24.52 10.73 -45.61
C SER A 54 25.80 10.57 -46.44
N SER A 55 26.79 9.84 -45.95
CA SER A 55 27.91 9.36 -46.77
C SER A 55 28.21 7.89 -46.45
N ARG A 56 28.07 7.07 -47.50
CA ARG A 56 28.56 5.70 -47.62
C ARG A 56 30.03 5.73 -48.02
N VAL A 57 30.84 4.81 -47.52
CA VAL A 57 32.08 4.37 -48.17
C VAL A 57 32.18 2.84 -48.02
N GLY A 58 32.41 2.16 -49.14
CA GLY A 58 32.78 0.74 -49.22
C GLY A 58 34.15 0.56 -49.87
N PHE A 59 34.46 -0.69 -50.27
CA PHE A 59 35.72 -1.26 -50.84
C PHE A 59 36.70 -1.81 -49.79
N SER A 60 37.45 -2.92 -49.97
CA SER A 60 37.53 -4.02 -50.96
C SER A 60 38.49 -5.07 -50.36
N CYS A 61 38.40 -6.35 -50.76
CA CYS A 61 39.35 -7.41 -50.39
C CYS A 61 40.61 -7.40 -51.27
N GLY A 62 41.77 -7.78 -50.69
CA GLY A 62 43.01 -8.07 -51.41
C GLY A 62 44.18 -8.54 -50.52
N GLY A 63 44.48 -9.85 -50.59
CA GLY A 63 45.78 -10.56 -50.55
C GLY A 63 47.00 -10.14 -49.69
N VAL A 64 47.43 -11.10 -48.84
CA VAL A 64 48.79 -11.64 -48.57
C VAL A 64 49.91 -10.75 -47.96
N GLY A 65 50.46 -11.20 -46.82
CA GLY A 65 51.87 -10.94 -46.42
C GLY A 65 52.05 -10.47 -44.96
N GLU A 66 52.82 -11.23 -44.18
CA GLU A 66 53.23 -11.05 -42.77
C GLU A 66 53.67 -9.60 -42.44
N VAL A 67 53.38 -9.04 -41.25
CA VAL A 67 54.14 -9.27 -40.00
C VAL A 67 53.21 -9.31 -38.77
N CYS A 68 53.08 -10.49 -38.17
CA CYS A 68 52.66 -10.69 -36.79
C CYS A 68 53.86 -10.46 -35.87
N MET A 69 53.86 -9.42 -35.04
CA MET A 69 54.55 -9.39 -33.72
C MET A 69 54.19 -8.09 -32.99
N ALA A 70 52.98 -8.02 -32.41
CA ALA A 70 52.60 -7.07 -31.33
C ALA A 70 51.14 -7.25 -30.85
N ARG A 71 50.55 -8.46 -30.93
CA ARG A 71 49.10 -8.65 -30.70
C ARG A 71 48.69 -9.54 -29.52
N GLU A 72 49.65 -10.16 -28.83
CA GLU A 72 49.35 -11.01 -27.66
C GLU A 72 49.48 -10.27 -26.32
N THR A 73 50.47 -9.39 -26.14
CA THR A 73 50.63 -8.65 -24.87
C THR A 73 49.55 -7.59 -24.62
N LEU A 74 48.99 -6.96 -25.66
CA LEU A 74 47.92 -5.96 -25.55
C LEU A 74 46.53 -6.55 -25.26
N LYS A 75 46.27 -7.81 -25.66
CA LYS A 75 44.99 -8.48 -25.39
C LYS A 75 44.88 -8.91 -23.93
N ASP A 76 45.98 -9.37 -23.34
CA ASP A 76 46.00 -9.76 -21.93
C ASP A 76 45.94 -8.56 -20.99
N THR A 77 46.64 -7.46 -21.28
CA THR A 77 46.48 -6.21 -20.50
C THR A 77 45.08 -5.61 -20.63
N PHE A 78 44.46 -5.64 -21.82
CA PHE A 78 43.09 -5.16 -21.98
C PHE A 78 42.07 -6.05 -21.27
N ARG A 79 42.26 -7.38 -21.29
CA ARG A 79 41.41 -8.34 -20.58
C ARG A 79 41.57 -8.23 -19.06
N GLU A 80 42.78 -8.03 -18.57
CA GLU A 80 43.06 -7.77 -17.16
C GLU A 80 42.49 -6.42 -16.71
N GLN A 81 42.64 -5.35 -17.50
CA GLN A 81 42.06 -4.04 -17.20
C GLN A 81 40.52 -4.08 -17.21
N VAL A 82 39.89 -4.80 -18.15
CA VAL A 82 38.44 -5.01 -18.17
C VAL A 82 37.98 -5.87 -16.98
N CYS A 83 38.75 -6.89 -16.58
CA CYS A 83 38.49 -7.66 -15.37
C CYS A 83 38.64 -6.80 -14.10
N LEU A 84 39.69 -5.97 -14.00
CA LEU A 84 39.90 -5.03 -12.90
C LEU A 84 38.81 -3.98 -12.85
N LEU A 85 38.41 -3.40 -13.98
CA LEU A 85 37.28 -2.47 -14.08
C LEU A 85 35.98 -3.14 -13.68
N LYS A 86 35.73 -4.40 -14.09
CA LYS A 86 34.57 -5.17 -13.64
C LYS A 86 34.65 -5.50 -12.16
N LEU A 87 35.81 -5.87 -11.62
CA LEU A 87 36.00 -6.17 -10.20
C LEU A 87 35.92 -4.91 -9.33
N VAL A 88 36.39 -3.77 -9.81
CA VAL A 88 36.25 -2.46 -9.16
C VAL A 88 34.80 -2.01 -9.26
N TYR A 89 34.15 -2.13 -10.41
CA TYR A 89 32.72 -1.85 -10.57
C TYR A 89 31.87 -2.75 -9.65
N ILE A 90 32.16 -4.05 -9.57
CA ILE A 90 31.51 -4.98 -8.64
C ILE A 90 31.81 -4.58 -7.19
N LYS A 91 33.06 -4.28 -6.83
CA LYS A 91 33.42 -3.82 -5.47
C LYS A 91 32.72 -2.51 -5.10
N VAL A 92 32.64 -1.54 -6.01
CA VAL A 92 31.94 -0.26 -5.80
C VAL A 92 30.45 -0.50 -5.65
N THR A 93 29.85 -1.30 -6.54
CA THR A 93 28.41 -1.66 -6.49
C THR A 93 28.05 -2.44 -5.22
N VAL A 94 28.94 -3.31 -4.74
CA VAL A 94 28.77 -4.05 -3.47
C VAL A 94 28.99 -3.14 -2.24
N ARG A 95 29.82 -2.10 -2.34
CA ARG A 95 30.08 -1.14 -1.25
C ARG A 95 28.98 -0.09 -1.11
N ASP A 96 28.29 0.22 -2.21
CA ASP A 96 27.18 1.18 -2.29
C ASP A 96 25.79 0.52 -2.27
N SER A 97 25.72 -0.80 -2.05
CA SER A 97 24.46 -1.52 -1.85
C SER A 97 24.17 -1.82 -0.38
N VAL A 98 22.89 -1.98 -0.10
CA VAL A 98 22.30 -2.20 1.21
C VAL A 98 21.34 -3.38 1.09
N TYR A 99 21.54 -4.42 1.89
CA TYR A 99 20.70 -5.61 1.87
C TYR A 99 19.62 -5.53 2.95
N ILE A 100 18.36 -5.73 2.57
CA ILE A 100 17.27 -5.86 3.53
C ILE A 100 17.41 -7.23 4.21
N GLN A 101 17.33 -7.27 5.54
CA GLN A 101 17.43 -8.53 6.27
C GLN A 101 16.07 -9.24 6.25
N PRO A 102 16.02 -10.57 6.07
CA PRO A 102 14.80 -11.33 6.30
C PRO A 102 14.50 -11.28 7.80
N TYR A 103 13.49 -10.50 8.22
CA TYR A 103 12.96 -10.21 9.57
C TYR A 103 13.60 -10.94 10.80
N GLY A 104 12.94 -11.25 11.91
CA GLY A 104 13.58 -11.80 13.12
C GLY A 104 14.51 -13.02 12.90
N ILE A 105 15.83 -12.82 12.75
CA ILE A 105 16.85 -13.86 12.97
C ILE A 105 17.25 -13.73 14.44
N THR A 106 16.40 -14.24 15.33
CA THR A 106 16.73 -14.40 16.74
C THR A 106 17.25 -15.81 16.95
N GLY A 107 18.54 -16.00 16.69
CA GLY A 107 19.23 -17.26 16.90
C GLY A 107 20.72 -16.99 17.05
N SER A 108 21.31 -17.49 18.13
CA SER A 108 22.74 -17.45 18.46
C SER A 108 23.61 -18.07 17.36
N PHE A 109 23.80 -17.34 16.27
CA PHE A 109 24.77 -17.61 15.22
C PHE A 109 25.73 -16.45 15.17
N SER A 110 26.77 -16.57 15.99
CA SER A 110 27.99 -15.77 15.99
C SER A 110 27.81 -14.28 16.28
N SER A 111 28.56 -13.81 17.28
CA SER A 111 28.85 -12.41 17.61
C SER A 111 29.57 -11.63 16.48
N THR A 112 29.35 -12.00 15.22
CA THR A 112 29.94 -11.39 14.01
C THR A 112 28.89 -10.91 12.98
N HIS A 113 27.58 -11.07 13.24
CA HIS A 113 26.51 -10.57 12.35
C HIS A 113 25.45 -9.66 13.01
N ASN A 114 25.72 -9.13 14.21
CA ASN A 114 24.91 -8.08 14.82
C ASN A 114 25.25 -6.70 14.21
N HIS A 115 24.20 -5.94 13.85
CA HIS A 115 24.20 -4.53 13.39
C HIS A 115 24.75 -4.25 11.99
N ARG A 116 23.90 -3.85 11.03
CA ARG A 116 24.41 -3.12 9.83
C ARG A 116 23.61 -1.93 9.33
N TYR A 117 22.42 -1.72 9.87
CA TYR A 117 21.95 -0.36 10.08
C TYR A 117 22.22 -0.10 11.55
N ASP A 118 23.34 0.53 11.88
CA ASP A 118 23.53 1.10 13.23
C ASP A 118 22.53 2.26 13.38
N ILE A 119 21.26 1.88 13.50
CA ILE A 119 20.08 2.73 13.55
C ILE A 119 19.36 2.51 14.86
N ASN A 120 19.31 3.55 15.67
CA ASN A 120 18.53 3.63 16.90
C ASN A 120 17.10 4.10 16.59
N CYS A 121 16.14 3.17 16.58
CA CYS A 121 14.76 3.49 16.25
C CYS A 121 14.04 4.37 17.29
N THR A 122 14.51 4.39 18.54
CA THR A 122 14.06 5.38 19.53
C THR A 122 14.53 6.77 19.15
N ALA A 123 15.77 6.95 18.70
CA ALA A 123 16.26 8.25 18.23
C ALA A 123 15.56 8.69 16.92
N ILE A 124 15.23 7.77 16.01
CA ILE A 124 14.36 8.07 14.86
C ILE A 124 12.97 8.54 15.33
N TYR A 125 12.38 7.87 16.32
CA TYR A 125 11.09 8.29 16.90
C TYR A 125 11.17 9.68 17.55
N GLU A 126 12.25 9.98 18.27
CA GLU A 126 12.47 11.31 18.86
C GLU A 126 12.86 12.40 17.85
N LEU A 127 12.96 12.04 16.56
CA LEU A 127 13.41 12.91 15.46
C LEU A 127 14.83 13.47 15.68
N ASP A 128 15.73 12.67 16.24
CA ASP A 128 17.14 13.02 16.37
C ASP A 128 17.75 13.30 14.97
N PRO A 129 18.29 14.51 14.70
CA PRO A 129 18.76 14.89 13.38
C PRO A 129 19.90 14.00 12.85
N VAL A 130 20.77 13.50 13.73
CA VAL A 130 21.89 12.64 13.35
C VAL A 130 21.36 11.30 12.87
N GLU A 131 20.42 10.72 13.61
CA GLU A 131 19.84 9.42 13.29
C GLU A 131 18.97 9.46 12.03
N ILE A 132 18.17 10.52 11.88
CA ILE A 132 17.45 10.80 10.63
C ILE A 132 18.42 10.96 9.46
N GLY A 133 19.54 11.65 9.65
CA GLY A 133 20.61 11.77 8.66
C GLY A 133 21.21 10.42 8.25
N LYS A 134 21.41 9.51 9.21
CA LYS A 134 21.87 8.14 8.92
C LYS A 134 20.84 7.37 8.07
N ALA A 135 19.55 7.45 8.43
CA ALA A 135 18.47 6.79 7.69
C ALA A 135 18.38 7.33 6.25
N LEU A 136 18.46 8.65 6.06
CA LEU A 136 18.50 9.28 4.73
C LEU A 136 19.70 8.81 3.89
N ARG A 137 20.88 8.64 4.51
CA ARG A 137 22.07 8.12 3.82
C ARG A 137 21.87 6.67 3.36
N ILE A 138 21.20 5.85 4.15
CA ILE A 138 20.88 4.45 3.79
C ILE A 138 19.88 4.43 2.63
N LYS A 139 18.83 5.26 2.69
CA LYS A 139 17.82 5.41 1.63
C LYS A 139 18.42 5.77 0.26
N ARG A 140 19.55 6.49 0.22
CA ARG A 140 20.24 6.88 -1.02
C ARG A 140 21.08 5.76 -1.66
N LYS A 141 21.30 4.65 -0.96
CA LYS A 141 22.08 3.51 -1.45
C LYS A 141 21.23 2.58 -2.31
N ALA A 142 21.87 1.69 -3.07
CA ALA A 142 21.16 0.67 -3.83
C ALA A 142 20.60 -0.39 -2.87
N ILE A 143 19.29 -0.36 -2.64
CA ILE A 143 18.63 -1.29 -1.72
C ILE A 143 18.32 -2.60 -2.45
N VAL A 144 19.00 -3.67 -2.04
CA VAL A 144 18.77 -5.04 -2.50
C VAL A 144 17.74 -5.67 -1.57
N ASP A 145 16.57 -5.90 -2.13
CA ASP A 145 15.45 -6.55 -1.45
C ASP A 145 15.65 -8.07 -1.41
N VAL A 146 15.06 -8.68 -0.38
CA VAL A 146 15.01 -10.13 -0.25
C VAL A 146 14.04 -10.65 -1.32
N ASP A 147 14.43 -11.70 -2.03
CA ASP A 147 13.56 -12.31 -3.04
C ASP A 147 12.53 -13.27 -2.42
N ASP A 148 11.56 -13.69 -3.23
CA ASP A 148 10.53 -14.62 -2.78
C ASP A 148 11.13 -16.01 -2.46
N ASP A 149 12.21 -16.42 -3.13
CA ASP A 149 12.90 -17.70 -2.93
C ASP A 149 13.56 -17.81 -1.54
N SER A 150 13.98 -16.69 -0.97
CA SER A 150 14.45 -16.63 0.40
C SER A 150 13.36 -17.02 1.40
N THR A 151 12.11 -16.58 1.17
CA THR A 151 10.96 -16.99 2.00
C THR A 151 10.67 -18.48 1.82
N VAL A 152 10.76 -19.00 0.59
CA VAL A 152 10.63 -20.45 0.31
C VAL A 152 11.67 -21.25 1.09
N SER A 153 12.93 -20.78 1.09
CA SER A 153 14.04 -21.45 1.77
C SER A 153 13.85 -21.45 3.28
N LEU A 154 13.45 -20.31 3.87
CA LEU A 154 13.18 -20.18 5.30
C LEU A 154 12.03 -21.06 5.77
N THR A 155 10.98 -21.20 4.96
CA THR A 155 9.76 -21.97 5.27
C THR A 155 9.81 -23.44 4.85
N SER A 156 10.99 -23.92 4.42
CA SER A 156 11.22 -25.33 4.09
C SER A 156 11.08 -26.24 5.31
N ASP A 157 11.57 -25.76 6.46
CA ASP A 157 11.39 -26.36 7.79
C ASP A 157 10.54 -25.43 8.66
N CYS A 158 9.27 -25.80 8.84
CA CYS A 158 8.33 -24.99 9.61
C CYS A 158 8.71 -24.87 11.09
N GLN A 159 9.31 -25.90 11.70
CA GLN A 159 9.67 -25.84 13.13
C GLN A 159 10.81 -24.84 13.34
N THR A 160 11.83 -24.92 12.50
CA THR A 160 12.94 -23.95 12.52
C THR A 160 12.46 -22.55 12.20
N PHE A 161 11.58 -22.38 11.20
CA PHE A 161 10.97 -21.11 10.84
C PHE A 161 10.20 -20.47 12.00
N LEU A 162 9.22 -21.19 12.57
CA LEU A 162 8.37 -20.69 13.65
C LEU A 162 9.18 -20.30 14.88
N LYS A 163 10.19 -21.11 15.23
CA LYS A 163 11.10 -20.85 16.34
C LYS A 163 11.98 -19.63 16.05
N ALA A 164 12.62 -19.56 14.89
CA ALA A 164 13.50 -18.46 14.52
C ALA A 164 12.77 -17.11 14.49
N ARG A 165 11.50 -17.12 14.03
CA ARG A 165 10.65 -15.92 13.97
C ARG A 165 9.89 -15.61 15.26
N GLY A 166 9.91 -16.50 16.25
CA GLY A 166 9.20 -16.30 17.53
C GLY A 166 7.67 -16.32 17.42
N TYR A 167 7.09 -16.99 16.42
CA TYR A 167 5.62 -17.08 16.28
C TYR A 167 4.95 -17.74 17.50
N ASN A 168 5.65 -18.67 18.15
CA ASN A 168 5.16 -19.38 19.34
C ASN A 168 5.29 -18.57 20.65
N GLU A 169 6.04 -17.47 20.62
CA GLU A 169 6.38 -16.67 21.81
C GLU A 169 5.57 -15.36 21.88
N ALA A 170 4.59 -15.18 20.97
CA ALA A 170 3.76 -13.98 20.94
C ALA A 170 3.00 -13.80 22.28
N PRO A 171 3.24 -12.72 23.03
CA PRO A 171 2.52 -12.48 24.28
C PRO A 171 1.03 -12.24 23.99
N VAL A 172 0.15 -12.80 24.83
CA VAL A 172 -1.30 -12.64 24.66
C VAL A 172 -1.97 -12.36 26.00
N SER A 173 -2.63 -11.22 26.09
CA SER A 173 -3.45 -10.84 27.24
C SER A 173 -4.83 -11.53 27.24
N ALA A 174 -5.50 -11.56 28.40
CA ALA A 174 -6.87 -12.06 28.50
C ALA A 174 -7.86 -11.24 27.64
N ALA A 175 -7.64 -9.92 27.55
CA ALA A 175 -8.45 -9.03 26.74
C ALA A 175 -8.41 -9.40 25.25
N GLU A 176 -7.23 -9.78 24.74
CA GLU A 176 -7.03 -10.24 23.37
C GLU A 176 -7.65 -11.61 23.12
N ARG A 177 -7.38 -12.61 24.00
CA ARG A 177 -7.97 -13.96 23.86
C ARG A 177 -9.50 -13.95 23.78
N SER A 178 -10.14 -13.04 24.52
CA SER A 178 -11.60 -12.88 24.53
C SER A 178 -12.17 -12.15 23.31
N PHE A 179 -11.32 -11.59 22.44
CA PHE A 179 -11.74 -10.77 21.31
C PHE A 179 -10.93 -11.08 20.03
N PRO A 180 -11.07 -12.28 19.46
CA PRO A 180 -10.32 -12.66 18.27
C PRO A 180 -10.62 -11.77 17.06
N LEU A 181 -9.59 -11.48 16.28
CA LEU A 181 -9.67 -10.73 15.04
C LEU A 181 -9.46 -11.66 13.83
N ALA A 182 -10.09 -11.30 12.73
CA ALA A 182 -9.87 -11.90 11.43
C ALA A 182 -9.14 -10.94 10.50
N TYR A 183 -8.34 -11.47 9.57
CA TYR A 183 -7.65 -10.67 8.56
C TYR A 183 -7.85 -11.25 7.16
N SER A 184 -8.07 -10.37 6.18
CA SER A 184 -8.07 -10.68 4.74
C SER A 184 -6.87 -10.00 4.09
N LEU A 185 -5.86 -10.75 3.66
CA LEU A 185 -4.65 -10.22 3.04
C LEU A 185 -4.68 -10.48 1.52
N VAL A 186 -4.91 -9.43 0.73
CA VAL A 186 -4.89 -9.51 -0.74
C VAL A 186 -3.51 -9.10 -1.26
N VAL A 187 -2.72 -10.08 -1.74
CA VAL A 187 -1.29 -9.93 -2.03
C VAL A 187 -0.93 -10.43 -3.44
N HIS A 188 0.22 -9.98 -3.99
CA HIS A 188 0.62 -10.38 -5.36
C HIS A 188 2.13 -10.40 -5.64
N LYS A 189 2.97 -9.87 -4.73
CA LYS A 189 4.44 -9.82 -4.86
C LYS A 189 5.08 -9.54 -3.51
N ASN A 190 6.40 -9.75 -3.42
CA ASN A 190 7.24 -9.46 -2.25
C ASN A 190 6.79 -10.25 -1.01
N ALA A 191 7.00 -11.57 -1.06
CA ALA A 191 6.67 -12.47 0.05
C ALA A 191 7.38 -12.10 1.37
N PRO A 192 8.65 -11.63 1.38
CA PRO A 192 9.28 -11.12 2.60
C PRO A 192 8.52 -9.98 3.26
N MET A 193 7.99 -9.03 2.47
CA MET A 193 7.13 -7.96 3.03
C MET A 193 5.81 -8.51 3.57
N VAL A 194 5.19 -9.47 2.87
CA VAL A 194 3.96 -10.14 3.36
C VAL A 194 4.22 -10.86 4.69
N GLU A 195 5.36 -11.54 4.83
CA GLU A 195 5.78 -12.18 6.08
C GLU A 195 5.93 -11.16 7.21
N ARG A 196 6.58 -10.02 6.96
CA ARG A 196 6.74 -8.93 7.94
C ARG A 196 5.41 -8.38 8.40
N ILE A 197 4.47 -8.15 7.47
CA ILE A 197 3.11 -7.72 7.79
C ILE A 197 2.43 -8.77 8.67
N LEU A 198 2.45 -10.04 8.24
CA LEU A 198 1.82 -11.15 8.95
C LEU A 198 2.35 -11.24 10.38
N HIS A 199 3.66 -11.20 10.58
CA HIS A 199 4.27 -11.24 11.92
C HIS A 199 3.85 -10.04 12.78
N ALA A 200 3.86 -8.84 12.21
CA ALA A 200 3.48 -7.61 12.89
C ALA A 200 1.98 -7.57 13.31
N ILE A 201 1.13 -8.41 12.73
CA ILE A 201 -0.28 -8.56 13.12
C ILE A 201 -0.60 -9.93 13.77
N TYR A 202 0.38 -10.83 13.86
CA TYR A 202 0.14 -12.20 14.30
C TYR A 202 -0.23 -12.29 15.78
N ALA A 203 -1.30 -13.02 16.06
CA ALA A 203 -1.63 -13.54 17.37
C ALA A 203 -2.26 -14.94 17.21
N PRO A 204 -1.97 -15.90 18.11
CA PRO A 204 -2.37 -17.30 17.95
C PRO A 204 -3.88 -17.54 18.04
N HIS A 205 -4.65 -16.61 18.61
CA HIS A 205 -6.11 -16.70 18.75
C HIS A 205 -6.86 -16.03 17.60
N ASN A 206 -6.18 -15.21 16.78
CA ASN A 206 -6.74 -14.58 15.58
C ASN A 206 -6.79 -15.58 14.42
N ILE A 207 -7.30 -15.15 13.27
CA ILE A 207 -7.30 -15.93 12.04
C ILE A 207 -6.98 -15.09 10.80
N TYR A 208 -6.24 -15.67 9.85
CA TYR A 208 -5.70 -14.96 8.69
C TYR A 208 -6.02 -15.71 7.40
N CYS A 209 -6.76 -15.07 6.51
CA CYS A 209 -6.94 -15.51 5.13
C CYS A 209 -5.99 -14.74 4.22
N ILE A 210 -5.22 -15.45 3.40
CA ILE A 210 -4.38 -14.87 2.36
C ILE A 210 -4.97 -15.20 0.99
N HIS A 211 -5.27 -14.15 0.22
CA HIS A 211 -5.61 -14.26 -1.18
C HIS A 211 -4.43 -13.76 -2.01
N TYR A 212 -3.67 -14.66 -2.63
CA TYR A 212 -2.67 -14.28 -3.62
C TYR A 212 -3.28 -14.15 -5.04
N ASP A 213 -2.77 -13.24 -5.85
CA ASP A 213 -3.18 -13.10 -7.25
C ASP A 213 -2.68 -14.32 -8.07
N GLN A 214 -3.56 -14.93 -8.87
CA GLN A 214 -3.20 -16.04 -9.75
C GLN A 214 -2.12 -15.67 -10.78
N LYS A 215 -1.94 -14.38 -11.08
CA LYS A 215 -0.91 -13.86 -11.98
C LYS A 215 0.46 -13.69 -11.32
N SER A 216 0.59 -13.95 -10.02
CA SER A 216 1.86 -13.83 -9.31
C SER A 216 2.93 -14.81 -9.82
N SER A 217 4.19 -14.51 -9.53
CA SER A 217 5.30 -15.39 -9.90
C SER A 217 5.18 -16.76 -9.20
N PRO A 218 5.69 -17.85 -9.82
CA PRO A 218 5.72 -19.15 -9.17
C PRO A 218 6.46 -19.15 -7.83
N ALA A 219 7.55 -18.38 -7.70
CA ALA A 219 8.30 -18.22 -6.47
C ALA A 219 7.44 -17.57 -5.36
N PHE A 220 6.70 -16.49 -5.69
CA PHE A 220 5.78 -15.85 -4.76
C PHE A 220 4.67 -16.80 -4.29
N ILE A 221 4.02 -17.49 -5.22
CA ILE A 221 2.94 -18.44 -4.90
C ILE A 221 3.45 -19.54 -3.96
N LYS A 222 4.63 -20.09 -4.25
CA LYS A 222 5.27 -21.11 -3.40
C LYS A 222 5.60 -20.55 -2.01
N ALA A 223 6.15 -19.34 -1.94
CA ALA A 223 6.48 -18.69 -0.68
C ALA A 223 5.25 -18.49 0.22
N ILE A 224 4.17 -17.93 -0.33
CA ILE A 224 2.92 -17.69 0.40
C ILE A 224 2.24 -19.00 0.82
N THR A 225 2.25 -20.01 -0.05
CA THR A 225 1.71 -21.35 0.26
C THR A 225 2.48 -21.98 1.42
N ASN A 226 3.81 -21.92 1.41
CA ASN A 226 4.63 -22.44 2.50
C ASN A 226 4.40 -21.66 3.81
N LEU A 227 4.28 -20.33 3.74
CA LEU A 227 4.01 -19.49 4.91
C LEU A 227 2.70 -19.86 5.59
N ALA A 228 1.62 -20.04 4.82
CA ALA A 228 0.33 -20.49 5.33
C ALA A 228 0.43 -21.91 5.92
N ARG A 229 1.08 -22.84 5.21
CA ARG A 229 1.29 -24.22 5.70
C ARG A 229 2.05 -24.26 7.04
N CYS A 230 3.04 -23.40 7.22
CA CYS A 230 3.83 -23.38 8.45
C CYS A 230 3.12 -22.69 9.62
N THR A 231 2.07 -21.89 9.38
CA THR A 231 1.49 -21.03 10.41
C THR A 231 0.05 -21.47 10.72
N PRO A 232 -0.25 -22.04 11.91
CA PRO A 232 -1.46 -22.84 12.15
C PRO A 232 -2.82 -22.17 11.90
N ASN A 233 -2.93 -20.86 12.12
CA ASN A 233 -4.16 -20.08 11.97
C ASN A 233 -4.13 -19.17 10.73
N VAL A 234 -3.28 -19.50 9.75
CA VAL A 234 -3.16 -18.83 8.45
C VAL A 234 -3.54 -19.80 7.36
N PHE A 235 -4.42 -19.39 6.45
CA PHE A 235 -4.84 -20.23 5.33
C PHE A 235 -4.94 -19.43 4.03
N ILE A 236 -4.88 -20.15 2.91
CA ILE A 236 -5.07 -19.56 1.59
C ILE A 236 -6.55 -19.60 1.24
N ALA A 237 -7.08 -18.50 0.68
CA ALA A 237 -8.45 -18.43 0.19
C ALA A 237 -8.77 -19.62 -0.74
N SER A 238 -9.90 -20.27 -0.50
CA SER A 238 -10.39 -21.43 -1.25
C SER A 238 -10.69 -21.09 -2.71
N LYS A 239 -10.96 -19.80 -3.01
CA LYS A 239 -11.13 -19.26 -4.35
C LYS A 239 -10.20 -18.08 -4.57
N LEU A 240 -9.39 -18.17 -5.60
CA LEU A 240 -8.41 -17.16 -5.98
C LEU A 240 -8.82 -16.49 -7.30
N GLU A 241 -8.66 -15.17 -7.36
CA GLU A 241 -8.95 -14.34 -8.51
C GLU A 241 -7.65 -13.92 -9.22
N SER A 242 -7.72 -13.80 -10.54
CA SER A 242 -6.74 -13.03 -11.33
C SER A 242 -7.12 -11.55 -11.25
N VAL A 243 -6.46 -10.79 -10.37
CA VAL A 243 -6.95 -9.45 -10.02
C VAL A 243 -6.55 -8.40 -11.04
N GLU A 244 -7.54 -7.83 -11.73
CA GLU A 244 -7.34 -6.69 -12.63
C GLU A 244 -7.59 -5.36 -11.91
N TYR A 245 -6.81 -4.34 -12.28
CA TYR A 245 -6.89 -3.02 -11.69
C TYR A 245 -8.27 -2.37 -11.94
N ALA A 246 -8.85 -1.77 -10.89
CA ALA A 246 -10.18 -1.15 -10.88
C ALA A 246 -11.36 -2.07 -11.27
N HIS A 247 -11.13 -3.37 -11.42
CA HIS A 247 -12.15 -4.35 -11.79
C HIS A 247 -12.75 -5.04 -10.56
N ILE A 248 -13.96 -5.61 -10.69
CA ILE A 248 -14.64 -6.34 -9.61
C ILE A 248 -13.80 -7.49 -9.02
N SER A 249 -12.84 -8.03 -9.76
CA SER A 249 -11.90 -9.05 -9.24
C SER A 249 -11.19 -8.60 -7.95
N ARG A 250 -10.96 -7.30 -7.73
CA ARG A 250 -10.40 -6.82 -6.45
C ARG A 250 -11.37 -7.00 -5.29
N LEU A 251 -12.64 -6.66 -5.51
CA LEU A 251 -13.71 -6.81 -4.53
C LEU A 251 -13.94 -8.31 -4.24
N ASN A 252 -13.98 -9.14 -5.29
CA ASN A 252 -14.12 -10.59 -5.18
C ASN A 252 -13.00 -11.24 -4.36
N ALA A 253 -11.75 -10.76 -4.48
CA ALA A 253 -10.65 -11.28 -3.68
C ALA A 253 -10.89 -11.15 -2.17
N ASP A 254 -11.41 -10.01 -1.71
CA ASP A 254 -11.83 -9.85 -0.31
C ASP A 254 -13.04 -10.71 0.02
N LEU A 255 -14.09 -10.70 -0.82
CA LEU A 255 -15.30 -11.50 -0.59
C LEU A 255 -15.01 -13.01 -0.47
N ASN A 256 -14.06 -13.54 -1.25
CA ASN A 256 -13.63 -14.93 -1.15
C ASN A 256 -12.99 -15.21 0.21
N CYS A 257 -12.10 -14.34 0.70
CA CYS A 257 -11.55 -14.48 2.05
C CYS A 257 -12.61 -14.34 3.14
N LEU A 258 -13.52 -13.36 3.02
CA LEU A 258 -14.61 -13.16 3.98
C LEU A 258 -15.52 -14.39 4.09
N SER A 259 -15.85 -15.01 2.95
CA SER A 259 -16.62 -16.26 2.89
C SER A 259 -15.92 -17.41 3.63
N ASP A 260 -14.60 -17.51 3.52
CA ASP A 260 -13.84 -18.57 4.19
C ASP A 260 -13.69 -18.30 5.68
N LEU A 261 -13.49 -17.05 6.08
CA LEU A 261 -13.42 -16.62 7.47
C LEU A 261 -14.73 -16.90 8.22
N LEU A 262 -15.88 -16.74 7.57
CA LEU A 262 -17.19 -17.11 8.17
C LEU A 262 -17.34 -18.62 8.44
N ARG A 263 -16.59 -19.47 7.74
CA ARG A 263 -16.61 -20.93 7.93
C ARG A 263 -15.60 -21.40 8.98
N SER A 264 -14.79 -20.49 9.52
CA SER A 264 -13.83 -20.82 10.56
C SER A 264 -14.51 -21.15 11.89
N GLU A 265 -13.89 -22.05 12.65
CA GLU A 265 -14.24 -22.33 14.05
C GLU A 265 -13.86 -21.17 15.00
N VAL A 266 -13.00 -20.24 14.57
CA VAL A 266 -12.62 -19.08 15.36
C VAL A 266 -13.79 -18.09 15.40
N ASN A 267 -14.32 -17.82 16.60
CA ASN A 267 -15.39 -16.85 16.82
C ASN A 267 -14.85 -15.40 16.85
N TRP A 268 -14.30 -14.97 15.72
CA TRP A 268 -13.74 -13.63 15.53
C TRP A 268 -14.83 -12.54 15.56
N LYS A 269 -14.45 -11.33 15.98
CA LYS A 269 -15.39 -10.21 16.20
C LYS A 269 -15.40 -9.20 15.08
N TYR A 270 -14.21 -8.91 14.56
CA TYR A 270 -13.99 -7.98 13.47
C TYR A 270 -13.02 -8.56 12.45
N VAL A 271 -13.27 -8.27 11.18
CA VAL A 271 -12.35 -8.54 10.09
C VAL A 271 -11.71 -7.24 9.60
N ILE A 272 -10.40 -7.27 9.38
CA ILE A 272 -9.63 -6.18 8.79
C ILE A 272 -9.03 -6.65 7.48
N ASN A 273 -9.26 -5.93 6.38
CA ASN A 273 -8.55 -6.23 5.14
C ASN A 273 -7.25 -5.45 5.03
N LEU A 274 -6.25 -6.07 4.41
CA LEU A 274 -4.91 -5.53 4.19
C LEU A 274 -4.44 -5.89 2.78
N CYS A 275 -3.51 -5.11 2.25
CA CYS A 275 -2.72 -5.42 1.07
C CYS A 275 -1.24 -5.57 1.44
N GLY A 276 -0.43 -6.11 0.52
CA GLY A 276 1.00 -6.36 0.74
C GLY A 276 1.91 -5.13 0.89
N GLN A 277 1.35 -3.93 1.04
CA GLN A 277 2.08 -2.67 1.30
C GLN A 277 1.51 -1.90 2.49
N ASP A 278 0.60 -2.51 3.24
CA ASP A 278 0.09 -1.96 4.49
C ASP A 278 1.02 -2.30 5.66
N PHE A 279 0.96 -1.52 6.73
CA PHE A 279 1.61 -1.89 7.99
C PHE A 279 0.78 -1.42 9.19
N PRO A 280 0.71 -2.21 10.28
CA PRO A 280 0.05 -1.79 11.52
C PRO A 280 0.74 -0.58 12.17
N LEU A 281 -0.06 0.27 12.82
CA LEU A 281 0.38 1.37 13.68
C LEU A 281 0.05 1.14 15.15
N LYS A 282 -0.69 0.07 15.43
CA LYS A 282 -1.16 -0.35 16.75
C LYS A 282 -0.75 -1.79 17.00
N SER A 283 -0.40 -2.09 18.25
CA SER A 283 -0.29 -3.47 18.73
C SER A 283 -1.65 -4.16 18.68
N ASN A 284 -1.67 -5.50 18.70
CA ASN A 284 -2.92 -6.27 18.74
C ASN A 284 -3.78 -5.91 19.97
N PHE A 285 -3.15 -5.71 21.13
CA PHE A 285 -3.82 -5.24 22.34
C PHE A 285 -4.49 -3.88 22.18
N GLU A 286 -3.76 -2.86 21.71
CA GLU A 286 -4.33 -1.52 21.45
C GLU A 286 -5.49 -1.61 20.45
N LEU A 287 -5.30 -2.38 19.38
CA LEU A 287 -6.33 -2.58 18.36
C LEU A 287 -7.58 -3.23 18.95
N VAL A 288 -7.43 -4.30 19.74
CA VAL A 288 -8.57 -4.95 20.43
C VAL A 288 -9.31 -3.98 21.34
N LEU A 289 -8.61 -3.14 22.11
CA LEU A 289 -9.26 -2.14 22.96
C LEU A 289 -10.06 -1.13 22.14
N GLU A 290 -9.51 -0.65 21.03
CA GLU A 290 -10.20 0.31 20.16
C GLU A 290 -11.37 -0.33 19.40
N LEU A 291 -11.25 -1.57 18.94
CA LEU A 291 -12.32 -2.28 18.23
C LEU A 291 -13.47 -2.69 19.17
N LYS A 292 -13.19 -2.97 20.46
CA LYS A 292 -14.24 -3.16 21.46
C LYS A 292 -15.15 -1.93 21.59
N GLN A 293 -14.60 -0.72 21.44
CA GLN A 293 -15.36 0.53 21.52
C GLN A 293 -16.31 0.74 20.33
N LEU A 294 -16.11 0.03 19.21
CA LEU A 294 -17.04 0.09 18.08
C LEU A 294 -18.38 -0.57 18.39
N ASN A 295 -18.44 -1.46 19.39
CA ASN A 295 -19.67 -2.07 19.90
C ASN A 295 -20.61 -2.60 18.79
N GLY A 296 -20.06 -3.38 17.85
CA GLY A 296 -20.80 -3.94 16.71
C GLY A 296 -20.91 -3.03 15.48
N SER A 297 -20.54 -1.75 15.61
CA SER A 297 -20.45 -0.81 14.48
C SER A 297 -19.28 -1.14 13.56
N ASN A 298 -19.39 -0.76 12.29
CA ASN A 298 -18.30 -0.89 11.32
C ASN A 298 -17.47 0.41 11.26
N MET A 299 -16.22 0.31 10.80
CA MET A 299 -15.37 1.47 10.52
C MET A 299 -14.84 1.37 9.10
N LEU A 300 -15.17 2.36 8.26
CA LEU A 300 -14.70 2.50 6.90
C LEU A 300 -15.03 3.90 6.39
N GLU A 301 -14.34 4.32 5.33
CA GLU A 301 -14.71 5.54 4.62
C GLU A 301 -16.08 5.37 3.95
N SER A 302 -16.94 6.35 4.11
CA SER A 302 -18.23 6.40 3.45
C SER A 302 -18.70 7.84 3.35
N SER A 303 -18.61 8.39 2.15
CA SER A 303 -18.86 9.79 1.82
C SER A 303 -19.77 9.92 0.60
N ARG A 304 -20.43 11.07 0.46
CA ARG A 304 -21.29 11.33 -0.70
C ARG A 304 -20.43 11.44 -1.96
N PRO A 305 -20.87 10.87 -3.09
CA PRO A 305 -20.07 10.89 -4.31
C PRO A 305 -20.04 12.27 -4.97
N SER A 306 -18.84 12.74 -5.32
CA SER A 306 -18.68 13.89 -6.20
C SER A 306 -19.21 13.60 -7.62
N GLY A 307 -19.48 14.64 -8.41
CA GLY A 307 -19.96 14.48 -9.79
C GLY A 307 -19.04 13.59 -10.65
N LEU A 308 -17.73 13.68 -10.45
CA LEU A 308 -16.74 12.86 -11.15
C LEU A 308 -16.77 11.39 -10.69
N LYS A 309 -16.93 11.13 -9.38
CA LYS A 309 -17.01 9.77 -8.85
C LYS A 309 -18.33 9.09 -9.24
N LYS A 310 -19.43 9.84 -9.41
CA LYS A 310 -20.70 9.29 -9.93
C LYS A 310 -20.54 8.60 -11.29
N GLN A 311 -19.71 9.16 -12.16
CA GLN A 311 -19.44 8.61 -13.50
C GLN A 311 -18.92 7.15 -13.47
N ARG A 312 -18.28 6.72 -12.37
CA ARG A 312 -17.73 5.36 -12.22
C ARG A 312 -18.79 4.27 -12.13
N PHE A 313 -19.99 4.63 -11.67
CA PHE A 313 -21.10 3.69 -11.49
C PHE A 313 -22.37 4.10 -12.23
N SER A 314 -22.40 5.27 -12.87
CA SER A 314 -23.51 5.66 -13.78
C SER A 314 -23.44 5.00 -15.15
N PHE A 315 -22.27 4.48 -15.55
CA PHE A 315 -22.06 3.84 -16.86
C PHE A 315 -21.50 2.44 -16.70
N GLN A 316 -21.82 1.56 -17.65
CA GLN A 316 -21.18 0.26 -17.74
C GLN A 316 -19.71 0.42 -18.12
N HIS A 317 -18.88 -0.47 -17.61
CA HIS A 317 -17.46 -0.55 -17.90
C HIS A 317 -17.13 -1.96 -18.35
N GLN A 318 -16.37 -2.06 -19.44
CA GLN A 318 -15.94 -3.33 -20.00
C GLN A 318 -14.44 -3.49 -19.84
N LEU A 319 -14.01 -4.67 -19.39
CA LEU A 319 -12.59 -4.99 -19.25
C LEU A 319 -11.93 -5.10 -20.63
N LYS A 320 -11.05 -4.16 -20.95
CA LYS A 320 -10.33 -4.11 -22.24
C LYS A 320 -8.83 -4.11 -22.04
N ASN A 321 -8.09 -4.54 -23.07
CA ASN A 321 -6.65 -4.39 -23.12
C ASN A 321 -6.29 -2.90 -23.26
N VAL A 322 -5.29 -2.45 -22.52
CA VAL A 322 -4.80 -1.06 -22.52
C VAL A 322 -3.28 -1.02 -22.68
N PRO A 323 -2.71 0.02 -23.32
CA PRO A 323 -1.28 0.11 -23.61
C PRO A 323 -0.40 0.48 -22.39
N PHE A 324 -0.97 0.52 -21.19
CA PHE A 324 -0.27 0.90 -19.96
C PHE A 324 0.05 -0.32 -19.08
N GLU A 325 0.80 -0.10 -17.99
CA GLU A 325 1.30 -1.13 -17.06
C GLU A 325 0.25 -2.16 -16.63
N TYR A 326 -1.01 -1.76 -16.51
CA TYR A 326 -2.10 -2.61 -16.04
C TYR A 326 -2.49 -3.73 -17.01
N ARG A 327 -2.07 -3.67 -18.29
CA ARG A 327 -2.45 -4.57 -19.41
C ARG A 327 -3.95 -4.65 -19.70
N ARG A 328 -4.81 -4.79 -18.68
CA ARG A 328 -6.26 -4.81 -18.74
C ARG A 328 -6.87 -3.90 -17.67
N MET A 329 -7.89 -3.15 -18.04
CA MET A 329 -8.67 -2.35 -17.08
C MET A 329 -10.11 -2.12 -17.59
N PRO A 330 -11.08 -1.84 -16.69
CA PRO A 330 -12.41 -1.45 -17.09
C PRO A 330 -12.39 -0.10 -17.81
N VAL A 331 -12.93 -0.07 -19.02
CA VAL A 331 -13.08 1.14 -19.85
C VAL A 331 -14.55 1.51 -19.92
N LYS A 332 -14.85 2.79 -19.63
CA LYS A 332 -16.21 3.33 -19.65
C LYS A 332 -16.84 3.16 -21.03
N THR A 333 -18.07 2.65 -21.07
CA THR A 333 -18.88 2.59 -22.29
C THR A 333 -19.84 3.78 -22.36
N THR A 334 -20.61 3.87 -23.44
CA THR A 334 -21.70 4.85 -23.59
C THR A 334 -23.01 4.37 -22.95
N VAL A 335 -23.07 3.13 -22.45
CA VAL A 335 -24.28 2.53 -21.90
C VAL A 335 -24.47 3.01 -20.46
N LEU A 336 -25.58 3.71 -20.22
CA LEU A 336 -26.02 4.09 -18.87
C LEU A 336 -26.48 2.84 -18.10
N LYS A 337 -26.14 2.78 -16.82
CA LYS A 337 -26.65 1.74 -15.92
C LYS A 337 -28.01 2.16 -15.35
N ASP A 338 -28.86 1.16 -15.10
CA ASP A 338 -30.05 1.34 -14.27
C ASP A 338 -29.65 1.77 -12.86
N ALA A 339 -30.61 2.37 -12.15
CA ALA A 339 -30.43 2.71 -10.74
C ALA A 339 -30.05 1.46 -9.91
N PRO A 340 -29.26 1.62 -8.84
CA PRO A 340 -28.98 0.53 -7.91
C PRO A 340 -30.28 -0.14 -7.43
N PRO A 341 -30.30 -1.47 -7.28
CA PRO A 341 -31.49 -2.20 -6.85
C PRO A 341 -31.92 -1.77 -5.44
N HIS A 342 -33.15 -2.11 -5.05
CA HIS A 342 -33.68 -1.92 -3.69
C HIS A 342 -33.70 -0.46 -3.19
N GLY A 343 -33.67 0.53 -4.11
CA GLY A 343 -33.63 1.95 -3.72
C GLY A 343 -32.37 2.31 -2.94
N ILE A 344 -31.25 1.63 -3.24
CA ILE A 344 -29.95 1.89 -2.63
C ILE A 344 -29.44 3.26 -3.07
N GLU A 345 -29.08 4.08 -2.08
CA GLU A 345 -28.40 5.35 -2.30
C GLU A 345 -26.88 5.13 -2.29
N MET A 346 -26.19 5.61 -3.33
CA MET A 346 -24.76 5.36 -3.53
C MET A 346 -23.88 6.25 -2.66
N PHE A 347 -22.87 5.65 -2.06
CA PHE A 347 -21.77 6.31 -1.36
C PHE A 347 -20.42 5.80 -1.89
N ILE A 348 -19.36 6.56 -1.63
CA ILE A 348 -17.99 6.22 -2.02
C ILE A 348 -17.08 6.19 -0.80
N GLY A 349 -16.00 5.43 -0.90
CA GLY A 349 -14.95 5.37 0.09
C GLY A 349 -13.69 4.74 -0.50
N SER A 350 -12.99 3.98 0.33
CA SER A 350 -11.83 3.20 -0.08
C SER A 350 -12.13 1.70 -0.08
N ALA A 351 -11.18 0.91 -0.58
CA ALA A 351 -11.26 -0.54 -0.49
C ALA A 351 -11.01 -1.08 0.93
N TYR A 352 -10.58 -0.24 1.88
CA TYR A 352 -10.12 -0.67 3.20
C TYR A 352 -11.20 -0.51 4.27
N PHE A 353 -11.39 -1.56 5.08
CA PHE A 353 -12.46 -1.64 6.05
C PHE A 353 -12.04 -2.33 7.34
N VAL A 354 -12.81 -2.06 8.39
CA VAL A 354 -12.98 -2.93 9.56
C VAL A 354 -14.46 -3.21 9.72
N LEU A 355 -14.84 -4.47 9.56
CA LEU A 355 -16.25 -4.90 9.53
C LEU A 355 -16.53 -5.88 10.67
N SER A 356 -17.69 -5.75 11.30
CA SER A 356 -18.15 -6.72 12.30
C SER A 356 -18.51 -8.05 11.64
N GLN A 357 -18.39 -9.15 12.39
CA GLN A 357 -18.78 -10.48 11.88
C GLN A 357 -20.25 -10.51 11.41
N ASP A 358 -21.14 -9.84 12.14
CA ASP A 358 -22.56 -9.75 11.77
C ASP A 358 -22.76 -9.07 10.40
N PHE A 359 -22.01 -8.00 10.12
CA PHE A 359 -22.08 -7.32 8.82
C PHE A 359 -21.58 -8.22 7.69
N VAL A 360 -20.52 -8.99 7.92
CA VAL A 360 -20.01 -9.96 6.94
C VAL A 360 -21.01 -11.10 6.69
N ASN A 361 -21.65 -11.60 7.76
CA ASN A 361 -22.76 -12.56 7.67
C ASN A 361 -23.93 -12.01 6.85
N TYR A 362 -24.30 -10.74 7.06
CA TYR A 362 -25.33 -10.07 6.27
C TYR A 362 -24.95 -10.01 4.79
N ILE A 363 -23.70 -9.63 4.44
CA ILE A 363 -23.24 -9.58 3.05
C ILE A 363 -23.35 -10.96 2.37
N SER A 364 -22.99 -12.03 3.09
CA SER A 364 -23.01 -13.40 2.56
C SER A 364 -24.43 -13.95 2.34
N SER A 365 -25.38 -13.58 3.21
CA SER A 365 -26.73 -14.17 3.21
C SER A 365 -27.78 -13.31 2.48
N SER A 366 -27.71 -11.99 2.60
CA SER A 366 -28.75 -11.05 2.15
C SER A 366 -28.89 -10.96 0.63
N GLN A 367 -30.13 -11.03 0.15
CA GLN A 367 -30.44 -10.81 -1.26
C GLN A 367 -30.13 -9.37 -1.69
N VAL A 368 -30.33 -8.39 -0.80
CA VAL A 368 -30.00 -6.98 -1.09
C VAL A 368 -28.50 -6.81 -1.37
N ALA A 369 -27.65 -7.47 -0.59
CA ALA A 369 -26.20 -7.42 -0.79
C ALA A 369 -25.78 -8.15 -2.08
N LYS A 370 -26.37 -9.31 -2.36
CA LYS A 370 -26.12 -10.10 -3.58
C LYS A 370 -26.52 -9.36 -4.86
N ASP A 371 -27.71 -8.76 -4.88
CA ASP A 371 -28.20 -8.00 -6.03
C ASP A 371 -27.35 -6.74 -6.25
N PHE A 372 -26.94 -6.06 -5.17
CA PHE A 372 -26.06 -4.90 -5.28
C PHE A 372 -24.65 -5.28 -5.76
N LEU A 373 -24.11 -6.43 -5.33
CA LEU A 373 -22.85 -6.95 -5.84
C LEU A 373 -22.94 -7.27 -7.33
N ALA A 374 -24.01 -7.93 -7.76
CA ALA A 374 -24.27 -8.22 -9.17
C ALA A 374 -24.39 -6.93 -10.00
N TRP A 375 -25.10 -5.93 -9.49
CA TRP A 375 -25.20 -4.61 -10.12
C TRP A 375 -23.85 -3.90 -10.21
N SER A 376 -22.94 -4.11 -9.25
CA SER A 376 -21.62 -3.46 -9.20
C SER A 376 -20.60 -4.10 -10.16
N ALA A 377 -20.90 -5.24 -10.78
CA ALA A 377 -19.93 -6.07 -11.50
C ALA A 377 -19.26 -5.40 -12.71
N ASP A 378 -19.99 -4.53 -13.40
CA ASP A 378 -19.54 -3.78 -14.59
C ASP A 378 -19.38 -2.29 -14.28
N THR A 379 -19.06 -1.94 -13.03
CA THR A 379 -18.69 -0.56 -12.64
C THR A 379 -17.17 -0.39 -12.60
N TYR A 380 -16.71 0.85 -12.46
CA TYR A 380 -15.28 1.16 -12.27
C TYR A 380 -14.94 1.29 -10.79
N SER A 381 -13.97 0.49 -10.33
CA SER A 381 -13.53 0.42 -8.92
C SER A 381 -14.69 0.15 -7.96
N PRO A 382 -15.40 -0.99 -8.08
CA PRO A 382 -16.48 -1.36 -7.16
C PRO A 382 -16.05 -1.49 -5.70
N ASP A 383 -14.78 -1.79 -5.46
CA ASP A 383 -14.15 -1.77 -4.15
C ASP A 383 -14.21 -0.39 -3.46
N GLU A 384 -14.29 0.71 -4.21
CA GLU A 384 -14.40 2.08 -3.68
C GLU A 384 -15.86 2.55 -3.47
N HIS A 385 -16.87 1.72 -3.71
CA HIS A 385 -18.27 2.10 -3.43
C HIS A 385 -19.13 0.98 -2.83
N PHE A 386 -18.80 -0.28 -3.05
CA PHE A 386 -19.58 -1.41 -2.53
C PHE A 386 -19.69 -1.37 -1.00
N TRP A 387 -18.55 -1.29 -0.30
CA TRP A 387 -18.50 -1.24 1.16
C TRP A 387 -19.14 0.03 1.71
N ALA A 388 -18.73 1.18 1.16
CA ALA A 388 -19.19 2.50 1.57
C ALA A 388 -20.70 2.66 1.41
N THR A 389 -21.28 2.04 0.39
CA THR A 389 -22.73 2.06 0.13
C THR A 389 -23.46 1.09 1.05
N LEU A 390 -23.02 -0.17 1.14
CA LEU A 390 -23.73 -1.19 1.93
C LEU A 390 -23.81 -0.82 3.41
N VAL A 391 -22.76 -0.25 4.00
CA VAL A 391 -22.78 0.15 5.42
C VAL A 391 -23.85 1.22 5.72
N ARG A 392 -24.36 1.92 4.70
CA ARG A 392 -25.41 2.95 4.83
C ARG A 392 -26.81 2.48 4.42
N VAL A 393 -26.97 1.23 4.02
CA VAL A 393 -28.28 0.63 3.76
C VAL A 393 -29.04 0.44 5.08
N PRO A 394 -30.27 0.96 5.24
CA PRO A 394 -31.03 0.80 6.49
C PRO A 394 -31.20 -0.66 6.89
N GLY A 395 -30.95 -0.96 8.17
CA GLY A 395 -31.14 -2.30 8.74
C GLY A 395 -29.93 -3.24 8.64
N VAL A 396 -28.82 -2.84 8.02
CA VAL A 396 -27.60 -3.65 8.04
C VAL A 396 -26.93 -3.63 9.43
N PRO A 397 -26.25 -4.71 9.86
CA PRO A 397 -25.51 -4.70 11.11
C PRO A 397 -24.42 -3.62 11.14
N GLY A 398 -24.36 -2.83 12.22
CA GLY A 398 -23.43 -1.71 12.32
C GLY A 398 -23.70 -0.58 11.32
N HIS A 399 -24.97 -0.39 10.94
CA HIS A 399 -25.45 0.64 10.01
C HIS A 399 -24.99 2.05 10.37
N ILE A 400 -24.53 2.80 9.36
CA ILE A 400 -24.30 4.24 9.45
C ILE A 400 -25.49 4.95 8.77
N PRO A 401 -26.33 5.70 9.50
CA PRO A 401 -27.48 6.38 8.90
C PRO A 401 -27.09 7.31 7.75
N ARG A 402 -27.89 7.34 6.68
CA ARG A 402 -27.68 8.19 5.51
C ARG A 402 -27.63 9.69 5.87
N SER A 403 -28.36 10.09 6.92
CA SER A 403 -28.36 11.45 7.46
C SER A 403 -27.08 11.82 8.20
N LYS A 404 -26.26 10.85 8.62
CA LYS A 404 -24.97 11.15 9.26
C LYS A 404 -24.01 11.78 8.27
N ALA A 405 -23.14 12.63 8.81
CA ALA A 405 -22.05 13.24 8.07
C ALA A 405 -21.16 12.19 7.39
N ASP A 406 -20.43 12.65 6.39
CA ASP A 406 -19.46 11.84 5.67
C ASP A 406 -18.34 11.37 6.63
N VAL A 407 -17.97 10.10 6.48
CA VAL A 407 -16.80 9.51 7.15
C VAL A 407 -15.67 9.55 6.14
N THR A 408 -14.84 10.59 6.24
CA THR A 408 -13.68 10.78 5.37
C THR A 408 -12.55 9.80 5.72
N ASP A 409 -11.54 9.71 4.87
CA ASP A 409 -10.29 8.97 5.12
C ASP A 409 -9.59 9.35 6.45
N LEU A 410 -9.57 10.63 6.81
CA LEU A 410 -8.99 11.08 8.09
C LEU A 410 -9.87 10.77 9.30
N ARG A 411 -11.18 10.62 9.11
CA ARG A 411 -12.11 10.20 10.18
C ARG A 411 -12.18 8.69 10.31
N SER A 412 -12.03 7.96 9.21
CA SER A 412 -11.91 6.52 9.20
C SER A 412 -10.56 6.12 9.79
N LYS A 413 -10.56 5.38 10.89
CA LYS A 413 -9.30 4.91 11.51
C LYS A 413 -8.65 3.74 10.76
N THR A 414 -9.30 3.23 9.70
CA THR A 414 -8.90 2.00 9.00
C THR A 414 -7.53 2.11 8.34
N ARG A 415 -7.29 3.20 7.60
CA ARG A 415 -6.05 3.39 6.84
C ARG A 415 -5.65 4.85 6.76
N LEU A 416 -4.44 5.14 7.23
CA LEU A 416 -3.79 6.41 6.98
C LEU A 416 -3.10 6.36 5.61
N VAL A 417 -3.50 7.25 4.71
CA VAL A 417 -2.93 7.38 3.36
C VAL A 417 -2.60 8.85 3.14
N LYS A 418 -1.38 9.15 2.67
CA LYS A 418 -1.03 10.50 2.23
C LYS A 418 -1.07 10.62 0.71
N TRP A 419 -1.96 11.47 0.23
CA TRP A 419 -2.02 12.00 -1.11
C TRP A 419 -1.17 13.26 -1.25
N ASN A 420 -0.29 13.30 -2.26
CA ASN A 420 0.67 14.38 -2.47
C ASN A 420 0.03 15.77 -2.61
N TYR A 421 -1.16 15.85 -3.21
CA TYR A 421 -1.88 17.10 -3.44
C TYR A 421 -2.57 17.66 -2.18
N LEU A 422 -2.57 16.93 -1.06
CA LEU A 422 -3.10 17.40 0.24
C LEU A 422 -1.99 17.58 1.29
N GLU A 423 -0.74 17.28 0.95
CA GLU A 423 0.41 17.50 1.82
C GLU A 423 0.62 18.99 2.09
N GLY A 424 1.00 19.34 3.32
CA GLY A 424 1.09 20.73 3.79
C GLY A 424 -0.25 21.32 4.24
N ASN A 425 -1.38 20.77 3.76
CA ASN A 425 -2.72 21.21 4.13
C ASN A 425 -3.33 20.32 5.21
N LEU A 426 -3.42 19.01 4.95
CA LEU A 426 -4.08 18.06 5.87
C LEU A 426 -3.08 17.27 6.73
N TYR A 427 -1.86 17.09 6.24
CA TYR A 427 -0.80 16.37 6.93
C TYR A 427 0.58 16.82 6.42
N PRO A 428 1.67 16.53 7.18
CA PRO A 428 3.02 16.90 6.78
C PRO A 428 3.42 16.30 5.43
N ALA A 429 4.44 16.89 4.78
CA ALA A 429 5.01 16.37 3.56
C ALA A 429 5.52 14.92 3.71
N CYS A 430 5.45 14.15 2.63
CA CYS A 430 6.00 12.81 2.56
C CYS A 430 7.53 12.86 2.67
N THR A 431 8.11 11.98 3.48
CA THR A 431 9.58 11.89 3.65
C THR A 431 10.19 10.75 2.83
N GLY A 432 9.36 9.88 2.25
CA GLY A 432 9.73 8.82 1.32
C GLY A 432 9.70 9.28 -0.14
N ILE A 433 8.85 8.67 -0.96
CA ILE A 433 8.60 9.05 -2.36
C ILE A 433 7.11 8.94 -2.69
N HIS A 434 6.66 9.54 -3.79
CA HIS A 434 5.30 9.36 -4.28
C HIS A 434 5.26 8.35 -5.42
N MET A 435 4.27 7.46 -5.37
CA MET A 435 3.92 6.58 -6.48
C MET A 435 2.43 6.69 -6.74
N ARG A 436 2.06 7.18 -7.93
CA ARG A 436 0.65 7.43 -8.32
C ARG A 436 -0.08 8.33 -7.30
N SER A 437 0.57 9.44 -6.95
CA SER A 437 0.10 10.43 -5.97
C SER A 437 0.02 9.98 -4.52
N VAL A 438 0.29 8.72 -4.19
CA VAL A 438 0.34 8.23 -2.80
C VAL A 438 1.77 8.18 -2.29
N CYS A 439 1.96 8.67 -1.06
CA CYS A 439 3.23 8.59 -0.34
C CYS A 439 3.54 7.14 0.02
N ILE A 440 4.72 6.70 -0.37
CA ILE A 440 5.41 5.58 0.26
C ILE A 440 6.25 6.21 1.37
N TYR A 441 5.92 5.92 2.62
CA TYR A 441 6.44 6.62 3.80
C TYR A 441 7.96 6.46 3.99
N GLY A 442 8.59 7.45 4.63
CA GLY A 442 10.01 7.41 5.04
C GLY A 442 10.20 7.43 6.56
N ALA A 443 11.41 7.11 7.03
CA ALA A 443 11.72 6.92 8.45
C ALA A 443 11.42 8.15 9.32
N ALA A 444 11.53 9.36 8.76
CA ALA A 444 11.24 10.60 9.46
C ALA A 444 9.74 10.80 9.79
N GLU A 445 8.85 9.96 9.27
CA GLU A 445 7.42 9.97 9.58
C GLU A 445 7.05 9.04 10.75
N LEU A 446 8.00 8.27 11.30
CA LEU A 446 7.72 7.25 12.33
C LEU A 446 6.89 7.77 13.51
N ARG A 447 7.32 8.89 14.12
CA ARG A 447 6.60 9.49 15.26
C ARG A 447 5.20 9.94 14.89
N TRP A 448 5.07 10.58 13.73
CA TRP A 448 3.79 11.08 13.26
C TRP A 448 2.82 9.92 12.99
N LEU A 449 3.28 8.87 12.28
CA LEU A 449 2.49 7.68 11.98
C LEU A 449 1.94 7.02 13.26
N LEU A 450 2.80 6.78 14.26
CA LEU A 450 2.40 6.11 15.50
C LEU A 450 1.46 6.95 16.39
N ASN A 451 1.49 8.28 16.25
CA ASN A 451 0.73 9.20 17.09
C ASN A 451 -0.51 9.80 16.40
N TYR A 452 -0.70 9.60 15.09
CA TYR A 452 -1.79 10.24 14.34
C TYR A 452 -3.18 9.65 14.67
N GLY A 453 -3.24 8.36 15.04
CA GLY A 453 -4.44 7.73 15.59
C GLY A 453 -5.10 6.66 14.73
N HIS A 454 -4.65 6.44 13.49
CA HIS A 454 -5.12 5.34 12.64
C HIS A 454 -4.56 3.98 13.11
N TRP A 455 -5.22 2.90 12.69
CA TRP A 455 -4.84 1.52 13.04
C TRP A 455 -3.76 0.97 12.12
N PHE A 456 -3.80 1.35 10.84
CA PHE A 456 -2.84 0.94 9.82
C PHE A 456 -2.54 2.11 8.90
N ALA A 457 -1.44 2.01 8.15
CA ALA A 457 -1.08 2.99 7.13
C ALA A 457 -0.72 2.34 5.79
N ASN A 458 -0.79 3.12 4.72
CA ASN A 458 -0.43 2.77 3.35
C ASN A 458 0.28 3.98 2.69
N LYS A 459 1.48 3.86 2.11
CA LYS A 459 2.22 2.64 1.75
C LYS A 459 3.58 2.50 2.41
N PHE A 460 4.00 1.24 2.51
CA PHE A 460 5.36 0.84 2.86
C PHE A 460 5.98 0.04 1.72
N ASP A 461 7.24 0.35 1.41
CA ASP A 461 8.05 -0.42 0.47
C ASP A 461 9.48 -0.47 1.00
N PRO A 462 10.02 -1.67 1.27
CA PRO A 462 11.37 -1.79 1.82
C PRO A 462 12.43 -1.26 0.85
N LYS A 463 12.15 -1.16 -0.46
CA LYS A 463 13.04 -0.52 -1.44
C LYS A 463 13.04 1.01 -1.37
N VAL A 464 12.04 1.61 -0.73
CA VAL A 464 11.97 3.06 -0.51
C VAL A 464 12.59 3.42 0.82
N ASP A 465 12.18 2.77 1.90
CA ASP A 465 12.74 3.03 3.22
C ASP A 465 12.61 1.80 4.13
N PRO A 466 13.65 0.95 4.21
CA PRO A 466 13.62 -0.25 5.04
C PRO A 466 13.77 0.08 6.53
N ILE A 467 14.28 1.28 6.85
CA ILE A 467 14.48 1.74 8.23
C ILE A 467 13.14 2.03 8.88
N LEU A 468 12.21 2.66 8.17
CA LEU A 468 10.87 2.89 8.68
C LEU A 468 10.19 1.59 9.13
N ILE A 469 10.25 0.55 8.29
CA ILE A 469 9.59 -0.73 8.57
C ILE A 469 10.27 -1.42 9.76
N LYS A 470 11.61 -1.44 9.82
CA LYS A 470 12.37 -1.94 10.99
C LYS A 470 11.94 -1.23 12.28
N CYS A 471 11.87 0.10 12.24
CA CYS A 471 11.54 0.87 13.42
C CYS A 471 10.07 0.76 13.84
N LEU A 472 9.15 0.57 12.89
CA LEU A 472 7.76 0.23 13.21
C LEU A 472 7.67 -1.14 13.90
N GLU A 473 8.38 -2.15 13.41
CA GLU A 473 8.43 -3.46 14.03
C GLU A 473 8.96 -3.40 15.47
N GLU A 474 10.10 -2.73 15.69
CA GLU A 474 10.67 -2.55 17.03
C GLU A 474 9.69 -1.84 17.96
N LYS A 475 9.10 -0.72 17.53
CA LYS A 475 8.14 0.04 18.35
C LYS A 475 6.87 -0.75 18.66
N LEU A 476 6.38 -1.56 17.73
CA LEU A 476 5.23 -2.44 17.96
C LEU A 476 5.58 -3.61 18.89
N MET A 477 6.79 -4.17 18.82
CA MET A 477 7.26 -5.17 19.76
C MET A 477 7.38 -4.63 21.18
N GLU A 478 7.98 -3.44 21.36
CA GLU A 478 8.06 -2.74 22.65
C GLU A 478 6.67 -2.58 23.27
N LYS A 479 5.69 -2.11 22.47
CA LYS A 479 4.30 -1.97 22.89
C LYS A 479 3.65 -3.29 23.31
N ARG A 480 3.98 -4.42 22.67
CA ARG A 480 3.44 -5.75 23.04
C ARG A 480 3.99 -6.22 24.39
N GLN A 481 5.25 -5.93 24.69
CA GLN A 481 5.90 -6.37 25.93
C GLN A 481 5.38 -5.58 27.15
N ASN A 482 5.11 -4.28 26.99
CA ASN A 482 4.62 -3.41 28.07
C ASN A 482 3.19 -3.75 28.56
N VAL A 483 2.48 -4.66 27.89
CA VAL A 483 1.14 -5.13 28.33
C VAL A 483 1.24 -6.18 29.46
N GLN A 484 2.43 -6.74 29.69
CA GLN A 484 2.67 -7.76 30.72
C GLN A 484 3.17 -7.20 32.07
N THR A 485 3.45 -5.91 32.16
CA THR A 485 3.79 -5.17 33.39
C THR A 485 2.64 -4.28 33.81
#